data_AF-A0A935BQT7-F1
#
_entry.id   AF-A0A935BQT7-F1
#
_cell.length_a   1.000
_cell.length_b   1.000
_cell.length_c   1.000
_cell.angle_alpha   90.00
_cell.angle_beta   90.00
_cell.angle_gamma   90.00
#
_symmetry.space_group_name_H-M   'P 1'
#
loop_
_entity.id
_entity.type
_entity.pdbx_description
1 polymer ?
#
loop_
_entity_poly.entity_id
_entity_poly.type
_entity_poly.pdbx_seq_one_letter_code
_entity_poly.pdbx_strand_id
1 'polypeptide(L)'
;MHATGPVLAQARADRVYAEEYRKSLKAILMKEHAALPAVAQEREAYADPRYLAHLDALKVAVEAEEAARWRMVTAQAAVEVWRTLSANDRGMDRGTR
;
A
#
# COMPACT_ATOMS: atom_id res chain seq x y z
N MET A 1 18.21 1.33 -13.93
CA MET A 1 17.13 2.23 -13.46
C MET A 1 16.54 1.61 -12.20
N HIS A 2 16.42 2.34 -11.09
CA HIS A 2 15.83 1.79 -9.86
C HIS A 2 14.38 1.35 -10.11
N ALA A 3 14.07 0.08 -9.91
CA ALA A 3 12.75 -0.49 -10.15
C ALA A 3 11.67 -0.01 -9.16
N THR A 4 12.03 0.87 -8.22
CA THR A 4 11.17 1.34 -7.12
C THR A 4 9.90 2.05 -7.60
N GLY A 5 9.98 2.83 -8.67
CA GLY A 5 8.80 3.54 -9.23
C GLY A 5 7.71 2.58 -9.73
N PRO A 6 8.04 1.68 -10.68
CA PRO A 6 7.11 0.63 -11.11
C PRO A 6 6.56 -0.25 -9.98
N VAL A 7 7.39 -0.59 -8.99
CA VAL A 7 6.98 -1.41 -7.83
C VAL A 7 5.93 -0.69 -6.97
N LEU A 8 6.17 0.58 -6.62
CA LEU A 8 5.22 1.36 -5.83
C LEU A 8 3.90 1.59 -6.59
N ALA A 9 3.99 1.87 -7.89
CA ALA A 9 2.81 2.05 -8.74
C ALA A 9 1.94 0.79 -8.77
N GLN A 10 2.55 -0.39 -8.95
CA GLN A 10 1.83 -1.67 -8.93
C GLN A 10 1.21 -1.93 -7.56
N ALA A 11 1.97 -1.80 -6.47
CA ALA A 11 1.47 -2.05 -5.12
C ALA A 11 0.27 -1.14 -4.77
N ARG A 12 0.32 0.12 -5.19
CA ARG A 12 -0.80 1.06 -5.04
C ARG A 12 -2.01 0.65 -5.87
N ALA A 13 -1.82 0.23 -7.12
CA ALA A 13 -2.89 -0.24 -7.97
C ALA A 13 -3.59 -1.47 -7.34
N ASP A 14 -2.81 -2.42 -6.83
CA ASP A 14 -3.32 -3.62 -6.16
C ASP A 14 -4.11 -3.28 -4.90
N ARG A 15 -3.59 -2.38 -4.04
CA ARG A 15 -4.31 -1.92 -2.84
C ARG A 15 -5.62 -1.24 -3.18
N VAL A 16 -5.61 -0.32 -4.15
CA VAL A 16 -6.82 0.40 -4.60
C VAL A 16 -7.85 -0.58 -5.18
N TYR A 17 -7.40 -1.53 -6.00
CA TYR A 17 -8.28 -2.56 -6.55
C TYR A 17 -8.93 -3.38 -5.44
N ALA A 18 -8.14 -3.87 -4.48
CA ALA A 18 -8.64 -4.64 -3.36
C ALA A 18 -9.63 -3.84 -2.50
N GLU A 19 -9.37 -2.55 -2.28
CA GLU A 19 -10.26 -1.67 -1.53
C GLU A 19 -11.63 -1.49 -2.21
N GLU A 20 -11.64 -1.28 -3.52
CA GLU A 20 -12.89 -1.11 -4.30
C GLU A 20 -13.62 -2.43 -4.49
N TYR A 21 -12.90 -3.53 -4.78
CA TYR A 21 -13.50 -4.86 -4.94
C TYR A 21 -14.23 -5.31 -3.67
N ARG A 22 -13.81 -4.88 -2.48
CA ARG A 22 -14.49 -5.19 -1.21
C ARG A 22 -15.99 -4.85 -1.24
N LYS A 23 -16.37 -3.74 -1.90
CA LYS A 23 -17.77 -3.31 -2.05
C LYS A 23 -18.53 -4.27 -2.96
N SER A 24 -17.92 -4.65 -4.09
CA SER A 24 -18.47 -5.62 -5.03
C SER A 24 -18.62 -7.00 -4.40
N LEU A 25 -17.60 -7.46 -3.67
CA LEU A 25 -17.62 -8.73 -2.95
C LEU A 25 -18.77 -8.77 -1.94
N LYS A 26 -18.94 -7.72 -1.12
CA LYS A 26 -20.08 -7.61 -0.22
C LYS A 26 -21.41 -7.78 -0.97
N ALA A 27 -21.60 -7.06 -2.07
CA ALA A 27 -22.83 -7.13 -2.85
C ALA A 27 -23.05 -8.52 -3.49
N ILE A 28 -21.99 -9.18 -3.93
CA ILE A 28 -22.04 -10.55 -4.46
C ILE A 28 -22.50 -11.51 -3.36
N LEU A 29 -21.90 -11.42 -2.17
CA LEU A 29 -22.25 -12.26 -1.03
C LEU A 29 -23.69 -12.01 -0.53
N MET A 30 -24.12 -10.74 -0.47
CA MET A 30 -25.51 -10.40 -0.12
C MET A 30 -26.52 -11.06 -1.07
N LYS A 31 -26.21 -11.14 -2.38
CA LYS A 31 -27.08 -11.78 -3.38
C LYS A 31 -27.27 -13.27 -3.13
N GLU A 32 -26.31 -13.96 -2.51
CA GLU A 32 -26.43 -15.38 -2.15
C GLU A 32 -27.50 -15.62 -1.06
N HIS A 33 -27.87 -14.57 -0.31
CA HIS A 33 -28.86 -14.60 0.74
C HIS A 33 -30.15 -13.84 0.39
N ALA A 34 -30.53 -13.78 -0.89
CA ALA A 34 -31.64 -12.96 -1.39
C ALA A 34 -33.01 -13.17 -0.70
N ALA A 35 -33.23 -14.30 -0.03
CA ALA A 35 -34.45 -14.59 0.73
C ALA A 35 -34.53 -13.85 2.09
N LEU A 36 -33.40 -13.34 2.61
CA LEU A 36 -33.34 -12.62 3.87
C LEU A 36 -33.60 -11.11 3.68
N PRO A 37 -34.05 -10.38 4.71
CA PRO A 37 -34.04 -8.92 4.69
C PRO A 37 -32.63 -8.36 4.46
N ALA A 38 -32.51 -7.19 3.83
CA ALA A 38 -31.22 -6.61 3.43
C ALA A 38 -30.19 -6.49 4.58
N VAL A 39 -30.63 -6.17 5.80
CA VAL A 39 -29.75 -6.10 6.99
C VAL A 39 -29.18 -7.47 7.35
N ALA A 40 -29.99 -8.53 7.25
CA ALA A 40 -29.53 -9.89 7.51
C ALA A 40 -28.58 -10.36 6.40
N GLN A 41 -28.86 -10.04 5.12
CA GLN A 41 -27.93 -10.31 4.01
C GLN A 41 -26.56 -9.65 4.25
N GLU A 42 -26.54 -8.40 4.68
CA GLU A 42 -25.30 -7.67 4.95
C GLU A 42 -24.51 -8.31 6.10
N ARG A 43 -25.19 -8.74 7.18
CA ARG A 43 -24.56 -9.45 8.29
C ARG A 43 -23.87 -10.74 7.80
N GLU A 44 -24.58 -11.56 7.02
CA GLU A 44 -24.00 -12.80 6.48
C GLU A 44 -22.81 -12.49 5.56
N ALA A 45 -22.92 -11.49 4.70
CA ALA A 45 -21.84 -11.08 3.80
C ALA A 45 -20.57 -10.63 4.56
N TYR A 46 -20.70 -9.89 5.66
CA TYR A 46 -19.54 -9.50 6.48
C TYR A 46 -18.91 -10.66 7.25
N ALA A 47 -19.73 -11.66 7.63
CA ALA A 47 -19.26 -12.86 8.33
C ALA A 47 -18.70 -13.94 7.40
N ASP A 48 -18.96 -13.85 6.08
CA ASP A 48 -18.54 -14.85 5.11
C ASP A 48 -16.99 -15.00 5.10
N PRO A 49 -16.47 -16.24 5.12
CA PRO A 49 -15.03 -16.51 5.07
C PRO A 49 -14.31 -15.84 3.89
N ARG A 50 -14.97 -15.69 2.73
CA ARG A 50 -14.41 -15.00 1.56
C ARG A 50 -14.23 -13.51 1.81
N TYR A 51 -15.15 -12.88 2.54
CA TYR A 51 -15.01 -11.47 2.92
C TYR A 51 -13.83 -11.28 3.89
N LEU A 52 -13.70 -12.17 4.88
CA LEU A 52 -12.59 -12.14 5.84
C LEU A 52 -11.24 -12.39 5.14
N ALA A 53 -11.16 -13.37 4.24
CA ALA A 53 -9.97 -13.62 3.44
C ALA A 53 -9.60 -12.42 2.56
N HIS A 54 -10.60 -11.71 2.03
CA HIS A 54 -10.37 -10.48 1.26
C HIS A 54 -9.83 -9.35 2.14
N LEU A 55 -10.27 -9.23 3.39
CA LEU A 55 -9.69 -8.27 4.34
C LEU A 55 -8.22 -8.56 4.64
N ASP A 56 -7.85 -9.84 4.78
CA ASP A 56 -6.44 -10.23 4.94
C ASP A 56 -5.61 -9.92 3.70
N ALA A 57 -6.16 -10.16 2.49
CA ALA A 57 -5.50 -9.76 1.25
C ALA A 57 -5.31 -8.23 1.15
N LEU A 58 -6.32 -7.45 1.55
CA LEU A 58 -6.22 -5.98 1.60
C LEU A 58 -5.13 -5.53 2.61
N LYS A 59 -5.04 -6.19 3.77
CA LYS A 59 -3.98 -5.93 4.76
C LYS A 59 -2.58 -6.14 4.16
N VAL A 60 -2.38 -7.24 3.45
CA VAL A 60 -1.11 -7.55 2.75
C VAL A 60 -0.81 -6.51 1.66
N ALA A 61 -1.81 -6.10 0.88
CA ALA A 61 -1.63 -5.08 -0.16
C ALA A 61 -1.23 -3.71 0.42
N VAL A 62 -1.84 -3.31 1.54
CA VAL A 62 -1.47 -2.08 2.27
C VAL A 62 -0.03 -2.14 2.75
N GLU A 63 0.39 -3.26 3.37
CA GLU A 63 1.75 -3.44 3.85
C GLU A 63 2.77 -3.37 2.70
N ALA A 64 2.46 -3.98 1.55
CA ALA A 64 3.32 -3.95 0.37
C ALA A 64 3.47 -2.54 -0.20
N GLU A 65 2.38 -1.76 -0.30
CA GLU A 65 2.42 -0.36 -0.76
C GLU A 65 3.27 0.49 0.20
N GLU A 66 3.02 0.41 1.50
CA GLU A 66 3.76 1.18 2.50
C GLU A 66 5.25 0.81 2.53
N ALA A 67 5.59 -0.48 2.44
CA ALA A 67 6.98 -0.91 2.35
C ALA A 67 7.69 -0.37 1.08
N ALA A 68 7.00 -0.35 -0.07
CA ALA A 68 7.54 0.25 -1.29
C ALA A 68 7.72 1.76 -1.15
N ARG A 69 6.77 2.45 -0.51
CA ARG A 69 6.81 3.89 -0.25
C ARG A 69 7.99 4.25 0.66
N TRP A 70 8.16 3.55 1.78
CA TRP A 70 9.26 3.82 2.71
C TRP A 70 10.62 3.54 2.09
N ARG A 71 10.77 2.52 1.24
CA ARG A 71 12.01 2.31 0.47
C ARG A 71 12.36 3.51 -0.41
N MET A 72 11.38 4.10 -1.09
CA MET A 72 11.60 5.31 -1.88
C MET A 72 12.03 6.49 -1.00
N VAL A 73 11.35 6.70 0.14
CA VAL A 73 11.68 7.78 1.09
C VAL A 73 13.09 7.61 1.65
N THR A 74 13.48 6.40 2.06
CA THR A 74 14.83 6.12 2.55
C THR A 74 15.89 6.39 1.48
N ALA A 75 15.64 6.00 0.23
CA ALA A 75 16.56 6.29 -0.88
C ALA A 75 16.72 7.81 -1.11
N GLN A 76 15.63 8.57 -1.05
CA GLN A 76 15.68 10.03 -1.13
C GLN A 76 16.48 10.64 0.03
N ALA A 77 16.21 10.20 1.26
CA ALA A 77 16.92 10.68 2.45
C ALA A 77 18.44 10.38 2.38
N ALA A 78 18.82 9.21 1.89
CA ALA A 78 20.23 8.84 1.71
C ALA A 78 20.95 9.77 0.73
N VAL A 79 20.27 10.17 -0.36
CA VAL A 79 20.81 11.14 -1.32
C VAL A 79 21.01 12.51 -0.67
N GLU A 80 20.06 12.97 0.17
CA GLU A 80 20.19 14.25 0.88
C GLU A 80 21.34 14.25 1.91
N VAL A 81 21.50 13.14 2.65
CA VAL A 81 22.64 12.97 3.55
C VAL A 81 23.96 13.04 2.78
N TRP A 82 24.07 12.31 1.66
CA TRP A 82 25.28 12.34 0.83
C TRP A 82 25.59 13.74 0.27
N ARG A 83 24.56 14.49 -0.17
CA ARG A 83 24.70 15.87 -0.62
C ARG A 83 25.27 16.77 0.47
N THR A 84 24.80 16.60 1.71
CA THR A 84 25.24 17.37 2.88
C THR A 84 26.69 17.05 3.24
N LEU A 85 27.03 15.76 3.34
CA LEU A 85 28.41 15.32 3.63
C LEU A 85 29.38 15.85 2.59
N SER A 86 29.05 15.69 1.31
CA SER A 86 29.89 16.21 0.21
C SER A 86 30.05 17.74 0.25
N ALA A 87 29.05 18.47 0.74
CA ALA A 87 29.17 19.92 0.92
C ALA A 87 30.09 20.31 2.07
N ASN A 88 30.02 19.57 3.19
CA ASN A 88 30.91 19.74 4.33
C ASN A 88 32.36 19.45 3.95
N ASP A 89 32.60 18.34 3.24
CA ASP A 89 33.95 17.95 2.77
C ASP A 89 34.59 19.04 1.91
N ARG A 90 33.82 19.59 0.95
CA ARG A 90 34.27 20.73 0.14
C ARG A 90 34.54 22.00 0.97
N GLY A 91 33.82 22.19 2.07
CA GLY A 91 34.05 23.28 3.01
C GLY A 91 35.37 23.12 3.75
N MET A 92 35.67 21.91 4.22
CA MET A 92 36.93 21.57 4.89
C MET A 92 38.13 21.76 3.95
N ASP A 93 38.06 21.24 2.73
CA ASP A 93 39.14 21.35 1.73
C ASP A 93 39.53 22.80 1.43
N ARG A 94 38.55 23.71 1.44
CA ARG A 94 38.79 25.15 1.25
C ARG A 94 39.43 25.81 2.47
N GLY A 95 39.08 25.38 3.67
CA GLY A 95 39.64 25.92 4.91
C GLY A 95 41.06 25.44 5.19
N THR A 96 41.49 24.34 4.57
CA THR A 96 42.86 23.81 4.65
C THR A 96 43.83 24.37 3.61
N ARG A 97 43.37 25.26 2.72
CA ARG A 97 44.20 25.98 1.73
C ARG A 97 44.50 27.39 2.19
#